data_AF-A0A9X7FYJ3-F1
#
_entry.id   AF-A0A9X7FYJ3-F1
#
_cell.length_a   1.000
_cell.length_b   1.000
_cell.length_c   1.000
_cell.angle_alpha   90.00
_cell.angle_beta   90.00
_cell.angle_gamma   90.00
#
_symmetry.space_group_name_H-M   'P 1'
#
loop_
_entity.id
_entity.type
_entity.pdbx_description
1 polymer ?
#
loop_
_entity_poly.entity_id
_entity_poly.type
_entity_poly.pdbx_seq_one_letter_code
_entity_poly.pdbx_strand_id
1 'polypeptide(L)'
;MLTKETLEELYVKKKMTQVEIGEIYNCDRKNIDYYLKKYNIKKRSRKESAALLRKNTITIQDIKNMIDNGMLIQDICEYYGVSRSTIYKITSKSGYNFSNHKNQTEKQSFFMKENNPFQDSDVKRKALAKAGKTKTKKHLKKYSNFIEMDFELYARKARTISYQHFGKGRNTKPGHVIDHKYSVKDGFHNKVPLSVISHPYNLREIPFEENLNKSSKSMITLDDLFIGVGVQRLSKAKKIPVLVSFFSE
;
A
#
# COMPACT_ATOMS: atom_id res chain seq x y z
N MET A 1 -6.64 16.65 63.45
CA MET A 1 -5.31 17.28 63.55
C MET A 1 -4.34 16.46 62.71
N LEU A 2 -3.56 17.06 61.81
CA LEU A 2 -2.66 16.32 60.92
C LEU A 2 -1.34 16.03 61.65
N THR A 3 -1.00 14.76 61.88
CA THR A 3 0.25 14.37 62.55
C THR A 3 1.43 14.34 61.57
N LYS A 4 2.65 14.34 62.12
CA LYS A 4 3.88 14.30 61.32
C LYS A 4 3.97 13.01 60.50
N GLU A 5 3.69 11.88 61.13
CA GLU A 5 3.81 10.54 60.54
C GLU A 5 2.85 10.37 59.36
N THR A 6 1.62 10.85 59.51
CA THR A 6 0.62 10.80 58.44
C THR A 6 1.00 11.72 57.29
N LEU A 7 1.54 12.91 57.57
CA LEU A 7 1.98 13.83 56.52
C LEU A 7 3.20 13.27 55.76
N GLU A 8 4.15 12.61 56.43
CA GLU A 8 5.27 11.93 55.78
C GLU A 8 4.82 10.74 54.92
N GLU A 9 3.87 9.94 55.42
CA GLU A 9 3.30 8.82 54.66
C GLU A 9 2.63 9.30 53.36
N LEU A 10 1.74 10.29 53.46
CA LEU A 10 0.98 10.79 52.30
C LEU A 10 1.86 11.59 51.33
N TYR A 11 2.69 12.49 51.86
CA TYR A 11 3.53 13.36 51.05
C TYR A 11 4.78 12.63 50.56
N VAL A 12 5.59 12.02 51.42
CA VAL A 12 6.89 11.46 50.98
C VAL A 12 6.69 10.11 50.28
N LYS A 13 5.97 9.18 50.90
CA LYS A 13 5.86 7.80 50.37
C LYS A 13 4.82 7.67 49.27
N LYS A 14 3.57 8.11 49.52
CA LYS A 14 2.48 8.03 48.51
C LYS A 14 2.57 9.11 47.43
N LYS A 15 3.46 10.09 47.60
CA LYS A 15 3.73 11.18 46.65
C LYS A 15 2.49 12.02 46.29
N MET A 16 1.54 12.16 47.22
CA MET A 16 0.36 12.99 47.00
C MET A 16 0.72 14.49 46.96
N THR A 17 -0.03 15.26 46.21
CA THR A 17 0.07 16.72 46.14
C THR A 17 -0.53 17.36 47.39
N GLN A 18 -0.14 18.60 47.69
CA GLN A 18 -0.72 19.34 48.83
C GLN A 18 -2.23 19.58 48.66
N VAL A 19 -2.72 19.63 47.42
CA VAL A 19 -4.14 19.80 47.11
C VAL A 19 -4.92 18.52 47.43
N GLU A 20 -4.46 17.37 46.93
CA GLU A 20 -5.10 16.08 47.23
C GLU A 20 -5.11 15.76 48.74
N ILE A 21 -4.02 16.09 49.45
CA ILE A 21 -3.98 15.95 50.91
C ILE A 21 -4.96 16.94 51.56
N GLY A 22 -5.05 18.17 51.05
CA GLY A 22 -6.02 19.17 51.49
C GLY A 22 -7.46 18.67 51.37
N GLU A 23 -7.81 18.06 50.24
CA GLU A 23 -9.13 17.47 49.99
C GLU A 23 -9.47 16.35 50.98
N ILE A 24 -8.53 15.43 51.25
CA ILE A 24 -8.73 14.33 52.21
C ILE A 24 -9.03 14.86 53.61
N TYR A 25 -8.36 15.94 54.02
CA TYR A 25 -8.50 16.52 55.36
C TYR A 25 -9.41 17.76 55.39
N ASN A 26 -10.14 18.01 54.30
CA ASN A 26 -11.03 19.16 54.11
C ASN A 26 -10.39 20.50 54.54
N CYS A 27 -9.18 20.77 54.05
CA CYS A 27 -8.41 21.95 54.39
C CYS A 27 -7.68 22.55 53.18
N ASP A 28 -7.40 23.85 53.22
CA ASP A 28 -6.68 24.53 52.14
C ASP A 28 -5.23 23.98 52.04
N ARG A 29 -4.68 23.92 50.82
CA ARG A 29 -3.25 23.62 50.57
C ARG A 29 -2.31 24.45 51.45
N LYS A 30 -2.69 25.68 51.83
CA LYS A 30 -1.93 26.55 52.73
C LYS A 30 -1.77 25.95 54.13
N ASN A 31 -2.78 25.22 54.61
CA ASN A 31 -2.69 24.50 55.88
C ASN A 31 -1.70 23.35 55.78
N ILE A 32 -1.71 22.60 54.68
CA ILE A 32 -0.70 21.56 54.43
C ILE A 32 0.71 22.16 54.34
N ASP A 33 0.86 23.31 53.67
CA ASP A 33 2.13 24.05 53.60
C ASP A 33 2.64 24.46 54.99
N TYR A 34 1.74 24.91 55.86
CA TYR A 34 2.03 25.24 57.24
C TYR A 34 2.54 24.02 58.01
N TYR A 35 1.87 22.86 57.92
CA TYR A 35 2.30 21.64 58.61
C TYR A 35 3.63 21.08 58.07
N LEU A 36 3.90 21.18 56.76
CA LEU A 36 5.20 20.81 56.19
C LEU A 36 6.34 21.64 56.79
N LYS A 37 6.13 22.95 56.98
CA LYS A 37 7.09 23.82 57.68
C LYS A 37 7.21 23.47 59.15
N LYS A 38 6.08 23.29 59.84
CA LYS A 38 6.02 22.97 61.28
C LYS A 38 6.79 21.70 61.62
N TYR A 39 6.73 20.69 60.76
CA TYR A 39 7.42 19.41 60.95
C TYR A 39 8.77 19.31 60.23
N ASN A 40 9.26 20.40 59.64
CA ASN A 40 10.52 20.49 58.91
C ASN A 40 10.67 19.46 57.77
N ILE A 41 9.56 19.16 57.09
CA ILE A 41 9.54 18.26 55.94
C ILE A 41 9.92 19.07 54.69
N LYS A 42 10.99 18.64 54.00
CA LYS A 42 11.50 19.32 52.82
C LYS A 42 10.42 19.39 51.73
N LYS A 43 10.10 20.62 51.30
CA LYS A 43 9.19 20.84 50.18
C LYS A 43 9.81 20.35 48.88
N ARG A 44 8.99 19.71 48.06
CA ARG A 44 9.37 19.36 46.69
C ARG A 44 9.66 20.63 45.89
N SER A 45 10.64 20.54 45.01
CA SER A 45 10.92 21.57 44.02
C SER A 45 9.73 21.73 43.04
N ARG A 46 9.69 22.87 42.35
CA ARG A 46 8.70 23.11 41.29
C ARG A 46 8.76 22.04 40.18
N LYS A 47 9.97 21.58 39.84
CA LYS A 47 10.20 20.54 38.83
C LYS A 47 9.66 19.17 39.27
N GLU A 48 9.88 18.79 40.53
CA GLU A 48 9.34 17.54 41.10
C GLU A 48 7.82 17.58 41.22
N SER A 49 7.26 18.71 41.68
CA SER A 49 5.81 18.88 41.76
C SER A 49 5.14 18.82 40.39
N ALA A 50 5.74 19.47 39.38
CA ALA A 50 5.27 19.38 38.00
C ALA A 50 5.39 17.97 37.41
N ALA A 51 6.40 17.20 37.80
CA ALA A 51 6.54 15.81 37.36
C ALA A 51 5.48 14.89 37.98
N LEU A 52 5.02 15.16 39.20
CA LEU A 52 3.96 14.40 39.88
C LEU A 52 2.57 14.70 39.32
N LEU A 53 2.28 15.96 39.00
CA LEU A 53 1.03 16.34 38.32
C LEU A 53 0.90 15.72 36.92
N ARG A 54 2.01 15.31 36.31
CA ARG A 54 2.00 14.55 35.05
C ARG A 54 1.52 13.11 35.22
N LYS A 55 1.16 12.61 36.42
CA LYS A 55 0.71 11.21 36.61
C LYS A 55 -0.52 10.80 35.78
N ASN A 56 -1.34 11.73 35.30
CA ASN A 56 -2.37 11.46 34.30
C ASN A 56 -1.82 11.41 32.86
N THR A 57 -0.53 11.10 32.68
CA THR A 57 0.08 10.88 31.37
C THR A 57 -0.46 9.61 30.76
N ILE A 58 -1.24 9.79 29.70
CA ILE A 58 -1.51 8.78 28.69
C ILE A 58 -0.21 8.05 28.35
N THR A 59 -0.19 6.73 28.56
CA THR A 59 0.96 5.92 28.18
C THR A 59 0.83 5.45 26.73
N ILE A 60 1.95 5.08 26.13
CA ILE A 60 1.92 4.46 24.79
C ILE A 60 1.13 3.15 24.78
N GLN A 61 1.16 2.40 25.89
CA GLN A 61 0.43 1.14 26.01
C GLN A 61 -1.08 1.36 26.02
N ASP A 62 -1.55 2.42 26.69
CA ASP A 62 -2.97 2.78 26.69
C ASP A 62 -3.45 3.13 25.28
N ILE A 63 -2.68 3.96 24.56
CA ILE A 63 -2.98 4.34 23.17
C ILE A 63 -3.04 3.09 22.29
N LYS A 64 -2.06 2.19 22.43
CA LYS A 64 -2.01 0.95 21.65
C LYS A 64 -3.24 0.07 21.93
N ASN A 65 -3.56 -0.17 23.20
CA ASN A 65 -4.70 -1.00 23.59
C ASN A 65 -6.02 -0.42 23.05
N MET A 66 -6.20 0.90 23.12
CA MET A 66 -7.40 1.57 22.58
C MET A 66 -7.50 1.45 21.07
N ILE A 67 -6.39 1.63 20.36
CA ILE A 67 -6.33 1.45 18.90
C ILE A 67 -6.64 0.01 18.53
N ASP A 68 -6.05 -0.97 19.23
CA ASP A 68 -6.29 -2.40 19.02
C ASP A 68 -7.77 -2.76 19.27
N ASN A 69 -8.41 -2.09 20.24
CA ASN A 69 -9.85 -2.19 20.53
C ASN A 69 -10.75 -1.42 19.53
N GLY A 70 -10.21 -0.83 18.46
CA GLY A 70 -11.01 -0.20 17.42
C GLY A 70 -11.19 1.32 17.54
N MET A 71 -10.62 1.96 18.56
CA MET A 71 -10.71 3.42 18.69
C MET A 71 -9.80 4.11 17.68
N LEU A 72 -10.27 5.24 17.13
CA LEU A 72 -9.44 6.14 16.35
C LEU A 72 -8.64 7.07 17.26
N ILE A 73 -7.56 7.64 16.73
CA ILE A 73 -6.79 8.69 17.43
C ILE A 73 -7.70 9.83 17.88
N GLN A 74 -8.72 10.18 17.07
CA GLN A 74 -9.68 11.22 17.43
C GLN A 74 -10.48 10.84 18.69
N ASP A 75 -11.03 9.62 18.72
CA ASP A 75 -11.80 9.10 19.85
C ASP A 75 -10.94 9.07 21.13
N ILE A 76 -9.65 8.71 20.99
CA ILE A 76 -8.68 8.71 22.10
C ILE A 76 -8.39 10.14 22.59
N CYS A 77 -8.28 11.11 21.68
CA CYS A 77 -8.10 12.51 22.04
C CYS A 77 -9.27 13.04 22.86
N GLU A 78 -10.50 12.71 22.45
CA GLU A 78 -11.73 13.08 23.15
C GLU A 78 -11.81 12.40 24.52
N TYR A 79 -11.53 11.09 24.59
CA TYR A 79 -11.55 10.32 25.84
C TYR A 79 -10.61 10.91 26.91
N TYR A 80 -9.41 11.30 26.52
CA TYR A 80 -8.43 11.88 27.45
C TYR A 80 -8.47 13.41 27.55
N GLY A 81 -9.32 14.08 26.77
CA GLY A 81 -9.36 15.55 26.71
C GLY A 81 -8.03 16.19 26.25
N VAL A 82 -7.31 15.54 25.33
CA VAL A 82 -6.01 16.02 24.82
C VAL A 82 -6.05 16.32 23.33
N SER A 83 -5.13 17.17 22.86
CA SER A 83 -4.98 17.41 21.43
C SER A 83 -4.29 16.24 20.72
N ARG A 84 -4.56 16.09 19.41
CA ARG A 84 -3.88 15.10 18.55
C ARG A 84 -2.35 15.23 18.61
N SER A 85 -1.84 16.46 18.73
CA SER A 85 -0.40 16.71 18.85
C SER A 85 0.20 16.05 20.09
N THR A 86 -0.54 15.94 21.19
CA THR A 86 -0.09 15.24 22.40
C THR A 86 0.06 13.75 22.12
N ILE A 87 -0.94 13.13 21.50
CA ILE A 87 -0.89 11.71 21.11
C ILE A 87 0.28 11.47 20.14
N TYR A 88 0.41 12.27 19.08
CA TYR A 88 1.50 12.12 18.11
C TYR A 88 2.89 12.28 18.73
N LYS A 89 3.07 13.20 19.70
CA LYS A 89 4.33 13.32 20.44
C LYS A 89 4.66 12.04 21.21
N ILE A 90 3.66 11.44 21.86
CA ILE A 90 3.84 10.19 22.62
C ILE A 90 4.20 9.05 21.66
N THR A 91 3.42 8.86 20.60
CA THR A 91 3.63 7.76 19.65
C THR A 91 4.95 7.89 18.89
N SER A 92 5.29 9.10 18.43
CA SER A 92 6.54 9.37 17.72
C SER A 92 7.77 9.15 18.61
N LYS A 93 7.72 9.62 19.87
CA LYS A 93 8.81 9.40 20.83
C LYS A 93 9.04 7.92 21.12
N SER A 94 7.99 7.12 21.09
CA SER A 94 8.05 5.66 21.29
C SER A 94 8.25 4.87 19.99
N GLY A 95 8.41 5.52 18.84
CA GLY A 95 8.64 4.86 17.55
C GLY A 95 7.40 4.19 16.92
N TYR A 96 6.20 4.44 17.44
CA TYR A 96 4.96 3.91 16.88
C TYR A 96 4.35 4.85 15.84
N ASN A 97 3.93 4.27 14.71
CA ASN A 97 3.23 4.97 13.65
C ASN A 97 1.87 4.29 13.38
N PHE A 98 0.78 5.03 13.65
CA PHE A 98 -0.60 4.55 13.47
C PHE A 98 -1.31 5.12 12.24
N SER A 99 -0.60 5.84 11.36
CA SER A 99 -1.19 6.50 10.17
C SER A 99 -1.83 5.53 9.16
N ASN A 100 -1.37 4.27 9.14
CA ASN A 100 -1.90 3.22 8.27
C ASN A 100 -2.50 2.07 9.08
N HIS A 101 -3.04 2.36 10.27
CA HIS A 101 -3.63 1.32 11.11
C HIS A 101 -4.84 0.68 10.41
N LYS A 102 -5.00 -0.63 10.58
CA LYS A 102 -6.07 -1.41 9.93
C LYS A 102 -7.46 -0.82 10.20
N ASN A 103 -7.74 -0.45 11.44
CA ASN A 103 -9.04 0.08 11.85
C ASN A 103 -9.38 1.43 11.16
N GLN A 104 -8.37 2.28 10.94
CA GLN A 104 -8.57 3.53 10.20
C GLN A 104 -8.84 3.26 8.72
N THR A 105 -8.10 2.31 8.13
CA THR A 105 -8.27 1.90 6.74
C THR A 105 -9.65 1.29 6.49
N GLU A 106 -10.14 0.48 7.43
CA GLU A 106 -11.46 -0.14 7.38
C GLU A 106 -12.58 0.89 7.50
N LYS A 107 -12.52 1.80 8.47
CA LYS A 107 -13.50 2.90 8.59
C LYS A 107 -13.51 3.78 7.34
N GLN A 108 -12.33 4.15 6.81
CA GLN A 108 -12.24 4.92 5.56
C GLN A 108 -12.86 4.15 4.39
N SER A 109 -12.56 2.85 4.26
CA SER A 109 -13.13 1.99 3.23
C SER A 109 -14.65 1.90 3.34
N PHE A 110 -15.18 1.75 4.55
CA PHE A 110 -16.62 1.73 4.81
C PHE A 110 -17.28 3.06 4.44
N PHE A 111 -16.72 4.18 4.91
CA PHE A 111 -17.18 5.53 4.54
C PHE A 111 -17.19 5.73 3.02
N MET A 112 -16.09 5.33 2.36
CA MET A 112 -15.99 5.40 0.89
C MET A 112 -16.93 4.44 0.19
N LYS A 113 -17.37 3.33 0.80
CA LYS A 113 -18.42 2.51 0.23
C LYS A 113 -19.73 3.27 0.34
N GLU A 114 -20.19 3.58 1.54
CA GLU A 114 -21.50 4.23 1.77
C GLU A 114 -21.66 5.56 1.02
N ASN A 115 -20.64 6.41 1.04
CA ASN A 115 -20.74 7.78 0.52
C ASN A 115 -20.19 7.92 -0.89
N ASN A 116 -19.86 6.84 -1.60
CA ASN A 116 -19.38 6.95 -2.98
C ASN A 116 -20.57 7.31 -3.90
N PRO A 117 -20.59 8.52 -4.48
CA PRO A 117 -21.69 8.94 -5.36
C PRO A 117 -21.74 8.15 -6.68
N PHE A 118 -20.79 7.25 -6.92
CA PHE A 118 -20.64 6.45 -8.13
C PHE A 118 -20.69 4.94 -7.86
N GLN A 119 -21.33 4.48 -6.77
CA GLN A 119 -21.35 3.06 -6.36
C GLN A 119 -21.60 2.10 -7.52
N ASP A 120 -22.59 2.39 -8.37
CA ASP A 120 -22.87 1.65 -9.60
C ASP A 120 -23.37 2.57 -10.73
N SER A 121 -22.54 3.54 -11.11
CA SER A 121 -22.84 4.39 -12.26
C SER A 121 -22.18 3.82 -13.52
N ASP A 122 -22.89 3.92 -14.65
CA ASP A 122 -22.27 3.75 -15.97
C ASP A 122 -21.03 4.63 -16.15
N VAL A 123 -20.97 5.77 -15.43
CA VAL A 123 -19.80 6.65 -15.36
C VAL A 123 -18.58 5.91 -14.79
N LYS A 124 -18.73 5.18 -13.67
CA LYS A 124 -17.66 4.34 -13.09
C LYS A 124 -17.22 3.24 -14.05
N ARG A 125 -18.16 2.58 -14.73
CA ARG A 125 -17.85 1.53 -15.71
C ARG A 125 -17.08 2.10 -16.91
N LYS A 126 -17.53 3.22 -17.45
CA LYS A 126 -16.87 3.95 -18.54
C LYS A 126 -15.48 4.44 -18.13
N ALA A 127 -15.33 4.98 -16.92
CA ALA A 127 -14.05 5.43 -16.38
C ALA A 127 -13.05 4.26 -16.21
N LEU A 128 -13.49 3.14 -15.65
CA LEU A 128 -12.68 1.92 -15.51
C LEU A 128 -12.29 1.35 -16.88
N ALA A 129 -13.22 1.29 -17.84
CA ALA A 129 -12.93 0.86 -19.20
C ALA A 129 -11.93 1.80 -19.90
N LYS A 130 -12.08 3.11 -19.75
CA LYS A 130 -11.15 4.13 -20.28
C LYS A 130 -9.76 3.99 -19.64
N ALA A 131 -9.69 3.79 -18.33
CA ALA A 131 -8.44 3.57 -17.61
C ALA A 131 -7.76 2.26 -18.04
N GLY A 132 -8.54 1.19 -18.22
CA GLY A 132 -8.07 -0.08 -18.77
C GLY A 132 -7.48 0.08 -20.17
N LYS A 133 -8.24 0.67 -21.11
CA LYS A 133 -7.77 0.98 -22.48
C LYS A 133 -6.48 1.79 -22.47
N THR A 134 -6.38 2.81 -21.61
CA THR A 134 -5.20 3.66 -21.48
C THR A 134 -3.98 2.88 -20.96
N LYS A 135 -4.17 2.03 -19.95
CA LYS A 135 -3.11 1.15 -19.42
C LYS A 135 -2.62 0.16 -20.48
N THR A 136 -3.53 -0.47 -21.23
CA THR A 136 -3.20 -1.38 -22.33
C THR A 136 -2.41 -0.65 -23.42
N LYS A 137 -2.85 0.55 -23.84
CA LYS A 137 -2.14 1.37 -24.84
C LYS A 137 -0.72 1.73 -24.38
N LYS A 138 -0.55 2.11 -23.11
CA LYS A 138 0.76 2.41 -22.52
C LYS A 138 1.66 1.17 -22.49
N HIS A 139 1.09 0.00 -22.17
CA HIS A 139 1.82 -1.26 -22.15
C HIS A 139 2.26 -1.69 -23.56
N LEU A 140 1.38 -1.59 -24.56
CA LEU A 140 1.71 -1.86 -25.96
C LEU A 140 2.80 -0.92 -26.48
N LYS A 141 2.70 0.38 -26.17
CA LYS A 141 3.73 1.38 -26.52
C LYS A 141 5.08 1.06 -25.88
N LYS A 142 5.12 0.52 -24.67
CA LYS A 142 6.38 0.09 -24.02
C LYS A 142 7.10 -0.99 -24.84
N TYR A 143 6.34 -1.86 -25.52
CA TYR A 143 6.86 -3.01 -26.26
C TYR A 143 6.74 -2.85 -27.79
N SER A 144 6.52 -1.62 -28.27
CA SER A 144 6.45 -1.32 -29.71
C SER A 144 7.80 -1.52 -30.40
N ASN A 145 8.89 -1.31 -29.66
CA ASN A 145 10.25 -1.55 -30.13
C ASN A 145 10.83 -2.81 -29.50
N PHE A 146 11.81 -3.40 -30.16
CA PHE A 146 12.61 -4.45 -29.55
C PHE A 146 13.40 -3.87 -28.38
N ILE A 147 13.34 -4.55 -27.24
CA ILE A 147 14.12 -4.21 -26.06
C ILE A 147 15.13 -5.34 -25.90
N GLU A 148 16.42 -5.00 -25.88
CA GLU A 148 17.47 -6.00 -25.66
C GLU A 148 17.30 -6.62 -24.26
N MET A 149 17.18 -7.94 -24.23
CA MET A 149 17.05 -8.75 -23.03
C MET A 149 17.49 -10.18 -23.33
N ASP A 150 17.62 -11.02 -22.30
CA ASP A 150 17.89 -12.44 -22.50
C ASP A 150 16.67 -13.16 -23.13
N PHE A 151 16.94 -14.28 -23.79
CA PHE A 151 15.91 -15.05 -24.50
C PHE A 151 14.81 -15.57 -23.56
N GLU A 152 15.18 -16.02 -22.36
CA GLU A 152 14.23 -16.60 -21.41
C GLU A 152 13.20 -15.56 -20.95
N LEU A 153 13.67 -14.36 -20.64
CA LEU A 153 12.86 -13.20 -20.27
C LEU A 153 11.99 -12.74 -21.43
N TYR A 154 12.53 -12.70 -22.64
CA TYR A 154 11.77 -12.40 -23.86
C TYR A 154 10.64 -13.41 -24.05
N ALA A 155 10.94 -14.71 -23.97
CA ALA A 155 9.97 -15.78 -24.17
C ALA A 155 8.88 -15.79 -23.10
N ARG A 156 9.27 -15.63 -21.83
CA ARG A 156 8.32 -15.52 -20.71
C ARG A 156 7.38 -14.33 -20.89
N LYS A 157 7.89 -13.17 -21.31
CA LYS A 157 7.07 -11.98 -21.58
C LYS A 157 6.14 -12.20 -22.77
N ALA A 158 6.65 -12.78 -23.87
CA ALA A 158 5.85 -13.07 -25.07
C ALA A 158 4.66 -13.98 -24.74
N ARG A 159 4.90 -15.10 -24.04
CA ARG A 159 3.83 -16.00 -23.58
C ARG A 159 2.84 -15.28 -22.67
N THR A 160 3.33 -14.53 -21.67
CA THR A 160 2.47 -13.81 -20.74
C THR A 160 1.51 -12.85 -21.46
N ILE A 161 2.01 -12.08 -22.44
CA ILE A 161 1.19 -11.17 -23.23
C ILE A 161 0.20 -11.95 -24.11
N SER A 162 0.65 -13.05 -24.72
CA SER A 162 -0.19 -13.89 -25.58
C SER A 162 -1.38 -14.46 -24.82
N TYR A 163 -1.18 -14.97 -23.61
CA TYR A 163 -2.25 -15.49 -22.75
C TYR A 163 -3.26 -14.40 -22.33
N GLN A 164 -2.87 -13.13 -22.27
CA GLN A 164 -3.80 -12.04 -21.93
C GLN A 164 -4.90 -11.89 -22.99
N HIS A 165 -4.60 -12.15 -24.26
CA HIS A 165 -5.60 -12.13 -25.35
C HIS A 165 -6.67 -13.22 -25.18
N PHE A 166 -6.36 -14.29 -24.44
CA PHE A 166 -7.25 -15.41 -24.17
C PHE A 166 -7.76 -15.42 -22.72
N GLY A 167 -7.93 -14.24 -22.11
CA GLY A 167 -8.46 -14.13 -20.75
C GLY A 167 -7.57 -14.81 -19.69
N LYS A 168 -6.25 -14.82 -19.90
CA LYS A 168 -5.25 -15.57 -19.10
C LYS A 168 -5.42 -17.09 -19.20
N GLY A 169 -5.83 -17.60 -20.37
CA GLY A 169 -6.07 -19.03 -20.58
C GLY A 169 -7.42 -19.52 -20.06
N ARG A 170 -8.33 -18.62 -19.66
CA ARG A 170 -9.69 -18.99 -19.26
C ARG A 170 -10.61 -19.20 -20.46
N ASN A 171 -10.28 -18.58 -21.59
CA ASN A 171 -11.06 -18.65 -22.82
C ASN A 171 -10.51 -19.70 -23.80
N THR A 172 -9.51 -20.49 -23.39
CA THR A 172 -9.00 -21.60 -24.20
C THR A 172 -9.86 -22.83 -23.99
N LYS A 173 -10.05 -23.62 -25.04
CA LYS A 173 -10.72 -24.91 -25.01
C LYS A 173 -9.99 -25.85 -24.05
N PRO A 174 -10.72 -26.72 -23.32
CA PRO A 174 -10.08 -27.77 -22.52
C PRO A 174 -9.10 -28.61 -23.36
N GLY A 175 -7.93 -28.90 -22.82
CA GLY A 175 -6.87 -29.66 -23.50
C GLY A 175 -6.12 -28.91 -24.60
N HIS A 176 -6.41 -27.64 -24.85
CA HIS A 176 -5.70 -26.83 -25.82
C HIS A 176 -4.71 -25.85 -25.16
N VAL A 177 -3.70 -25.45 -25.93
CA VAL A 177 -2.69 -24.48 -25.55
C VAL A 177 -2.51 -23.43 -26.64
N ILE A 178 -2.05 -22.25 -26.22
CA ILE A 178 -1.77 -21.14 -27.13
C ILE A 178 -0.36 -21.31 -27.68
N ASP A 179 -0.27 -21.32 -29.00
CA ASP A 179 0.97 -21.41 -29.76
C ASP A 179 1.20 -20.18 -30.64
N HIS A 180 2.46 -19.90 -30.95
CA HIS A 180 2.89 -18.87 -31.89
C HIS A 180 3.16 -19.48 -33.27
N LYS A 181 2.47 -19.00 -34.30
CA LYS A 181 2.69 -19.38 -35.71
C LYS A 181 4.11 -19.06 -36.15
N TYR A 182 4.61 -17.88 -35.81
CA TYR A 182 6.02 -17.49 -35.89
C TYR A 182 6.67 -17.69 -34.53
N SER A 183 7.66 -18.56 -34.46
CA SER A 183 8.21 -19.04 -33.21
C SER A 183 8.81 -17.89 -32.39
N VAL A 184 8.65 -17.96 -31.08
CA VAL A 184 9.26 -16.99 -30.15
C VAL A 184 10.79 -16.98 -30.28
N LYS A 185 11.38 -18.13 -30.59
CA LYS A 185 12.82 -18.28 -30.83
C LYS A 185 13.25 -17.48 -32.06
N ASP A 186 12.57 -17.64 -33.19
CA ASP A 186 12.89 -16.89 -34.42
C ASP A 186 12.59 -15.40 -34.24
N GLY A 187 11.54 -15.06 -33.49
CA GLY A 187 11.23 -13.68 -33.10
C GLY A 187 12.39 -13.02 -32.34
N PHE A 188 13.00 -13.74 -31.39
CA PHE A 188 14.16 -13.25 -30.66
C PHE A 188 15.37 -13.02 -31.57
N HIS A 189 15.71 -13.99 -32.42
CA HIS A 189 16.85 -13.90 -33.35
C HIS A 189 16.68 -12.74 -34.35
N ASN A 190 15.45 -12.49 -34.79
CA ASN A 190 15.11 -11.42 -35.73
C ASN A 190 14.80 -10.08 -35.04
N LYS A 191 15.02 -9.96 -33.73
CA LYS A 191 14.75 -8.75 -32.93
C LYS A 191 13.31 -8.23 -33.13
N VAL A 192 12.33 -9.13 -33.13
CA VAL A 192 10.91 -8.80 -33.26
C VAL A 192 10.40 -8.20 -31.95
N PRO A 193 9.71 -7.04 -31.95
CA PRO A 193 9.15 -6.47 -30.75
C PRO A 193 8.13 -7.40 -30.07
N LEU A 194 8.06 -7.34 -28.73
CA LEU A 194 7.12 -8.15 -27.94
C LEU A 194 5.64 -7.88 -28.30
N SER A 195 5.33 -6.66 -28.76
CA SER A 195 4.00 -6.30 -29.25
C SER A 195 3.60 -7.02 -30.54
N VAL A 196 4.57 -7.29 -31.43
CA VAL A 196 4.34 -7.95 -32.73
C VAL A 196 4.34 -9.47 -32.54
N ILE A 197 5.31 -10.02 -31.82
CA ILE A 197 5.40 -11.48 -31.62
C ILE A 197 4.20 -12.05 -30.86
N SER A 198 3.62 -11.26 -29.94
CA SER A 198 2.49 -11.69 -29.09
C SER A 198 1.14 -11.27 -29.66
N HIS A 199 1.12 -10.72 -30.87
CA HIS A 199 -0.10 -10.22 -31.50
C HIS A 199 -1.08 -11.38 -31.80
N PRO A 200 -2.41 -11.21 -31.64
CA PRO A 200 -3.40 -12.26 -31.89
C PRO A 200 -3.28 -12.94 -33.25
N TYR A 201 -2.87 -12.21 -34.29
CA TYR A 201 -2.61 -12.79 -35.63
C TYR A 201 -1.57 -13.91 -35.60
N ASN A 202 -0.51 -13.74 -34.79
CA ASN A 202 0.55 -14.73 -34.63
C ASN A 202 0.15 -15.89 -33.72
N LEU A 203 -1.00 -15.81 -33.04
CA LEU A 203 -1.43 -16.83 -32.11
C LEU A 203 -2.35 -17.84 -32.80
N ARG A 204 -2.27 -19.08 -32.35
CA ARG A 204 -3.22 -20.14 -32.67
C ARG A 204 -3.45 -20.99 -31.43
N GLU A 205 -4.61 -21.63 -31.39
CA GLU A 205 -4.94 -22.57 -30.34
C GLU A 205 -4.81 -23.99 -30.92
N ILE A 206 -4.00 -24.83 -30.28
CA ILE A 206 -3.75 -26.21 -30.72
C ILE A 206 -3.91 -27.18 -29.55
N PRO A 207 -4.25 -28.46 -29.81
CA PRO A 207 -4.26 -29.49 -28.77
C PRO A 207 -2.88 -29.63 -28.09
N PHE A 208 -2.89 -29.97 -26.81
CA PHE A 208 -1.66 -30.17 -26.03
C PHE A 208 -0.73 -31.25 -26.64
N GLU A 209 -1.31 -32.32 -27.17
CA GLU A 209 -0.58 -33.41 -27.82
C GLU A 209 0.15 -32.93 -29.09
N GLU A 210 -0.52 -32.11 -29.91
CA GLU A 210 0.09 -31.50 -31.11
C GLU A 210 1.23 -30.54 -30.71
N ASN A 211 1.07 -29.83 -29.59
CA ASN A 211 2.10 -28.93 -29.05
C ASN A 211 3.34 -29.67 -28.54
N LEU A 212 3.23 -30.91 -28.07
CA LEU A 212 4.38 -31.72 -27.68
C LEU A 212 5.15 -32.26 -28.89
N ASN A 213 4.43 -32.64 -29.94
CA ASN A 213 5.00 -33.24 -31.15
C ASN A 213 5.61 -32.22 -32.11
N LYS A 214 5.22 -30.94 -32.01
CA LYS A 214 5.79 -29.91 -32.87
C LYS A 214 7.24 -29.59 -32.49
N SER A 215 8.05 -29.35 -33.52
CA SER A 215 9.37 -28.75 -33.36
C SER A 215 9.27 -27.22 -33.22
N SER A 216 10.37 -26.57 -32.81
CA SER A 216 10.43 -25.11 -32.59
C SER A 216 10.40 -24.26 -33.88
N LYS A 217 9.91 -24.80 -34.99
CA LYS A 217 9.92 -24.16 -36.32
C LYS A 217 8.73 -23.22 -36.49
N SER A 218 8.98 -22.08 -37.14
CA SER A 218 7.92 -21.16 -37.57
C SER A 218 7.13 -21.72 -38.75
N MET A 219 5.80 -21.56 -38.70
CA MET A 219 4.87 -21.92 -39.78
C MET A 219 4.70 -20.82 -40.82
N ILE A 220 4.87 -19.56 -40.41
CA ILE A 220 4.77 -18.39 -41.28
C ILE A 220 6.14 -17.75 -41.43
N THR A 221 6.35 -16.95 -42.47
CA THR A 221 7.59 -16.18 -42.61
C THR A 221 7.56 -14.93 -41.71
N LEU A 222 8.72 -14.30 -41.55
CA LEU A 222 8.81 -13.04 -40.82
C LEU A 222 8.00 -11.93 -41.49
N ASP A 223 7.99 -11.89 -42.81
CA ASP A 223 7.28 -10.84 -43.55
C ASP A 223 5.76 -11.07 -43.48
N ASP A 224 5.28 -12.32 -43.53
CA ASP A 224 3.88 -12.67 -43.29
C ASP A 224 3.39 -12.25 -41.90
N LEU A 225 4.25 -12.38 -40.88
CA LEU A 225 3.96 -11.91 -39.53
C LEU A 225 3.74 -10.39 -39.52
N PHE A 226 4.65 -9.62 -40.12
CA PHE A 226 4.54 -8.16 -40.15
C PHE A 226 3.32 -7.69 -40.95
N ILE A 227 3.08 -8.29 -42.12
CA ILE A 227 1.91 -8.01 -42.96
C ILE A 227 0.61 -8.29 -42.18
N GLY A 228 0.49 -9.46 -41.55
CA GLY A 228 -0.73 -9.82 -40.83
C GLY A 228 -0.96 -9.08 -39.51
N VAL A 229 0.08 -8.48 -38.93
CA VAL A 229 -0.04 -7.56 -37.79
C VAL A 229 -0.40 -6.14 -38.26
N GLY A 230 -0.31 -5.84 -39.55
CA GLY A 230 -0.59 -4.51 -40.10
C GLY A 230 0.55 -3.51 -39.85
N VAL A 231 1.79 -4.00 -39.78
CA VAL A 231 2.98 -3.20 -39.50
C VAL A 231 3.98 -3.31 -40.63
N GLN A 232 4.44 -2.18 -41.15
CA GLN A 232 5.48 -2.17 -42.18
C GLN A 232 6.87 -2.40 -41.56
N ARG A 233 7.61 -3.36 -42.11
CA ARG A 233 9.01 -3.57 -41.77
C ARG A 233 9.87 -2.56 -42.54
N LEU A 234 10.50 -1.62 -41.84
CA LEU A 234 11.51 -0.77 -42.45
C LEU A 234 12.72 -1.64 -42.84
N SER A 235 13.02 -1.70 -44.14
CA SER A 235 14.01 -2.60 -44.72
C SER A 235 15.45 -2.30 -44.25
N LYS A 236 16.30 -3.35 -44.26
CA LYS A 236 17.72 -3.37 -43.83
C LYS A 236 18.68 -2.44 -44.58
N ALA A 237 18.22 -1.56 -45.47
CA ALA A 237 19.10 -0.69 -46.26
C ALA A 237 19.82 0.39 -45.41
N LYS A 238 19.42 0.60 -44.15
CA LYS A 238 20.17 1.42 -43.19
C LYS A 238 20.27 0.65 -41.87
N LYS A 239 21.47 0.57 -41.29
CA LYS A 239 21.76 -0.02 -39.96
C LYS A 239 20.99 0.72 -38.86
N ILE A 240 19.68 0.53 -38.76
CA ILE A 240 18.81 1.15 -37.76
C ILE A 240 17.89 0.05 -37.21
N PRO A 241 17.69 -0.03 -35.87
CA PRO A 241 16.77 -1.00 -35.28
C PRO A 241 15.35 -0.87 -35.86
N VAL A 242 14.69 -2.02 -36.04
CA VAL A 242 13.34 -2.15 -36.62
C VAL A 242 12.36 -1.26 -35.84
N LEU A 243 11.95 -0.16 -36.47
CA LEU A 243 10.90 0.73 -35.97
C LEU A 243 9.56 0.29 -36.56
N VAL A 244 8.58 0.08 -35.68
CA VAL A 244 7.20 -0.27 -36.03
C VAL A 244 6.39 1.01 -36.14
N SER A 245 5.97 1.39 -37.35
CA SER A 245 4.97 2.45 -37.57
C SER A 245 3.58 1.83 -37.67
N PHE A 246 2.70 2.19 -36.75
CA PHE A 246 1.28 1.80 -36.80
C PHE A 246 0.54 2.73 -37.77
N PHE A 247 -0.20 2.17 -38.73
CA PHE A 247 -1.15 2.94 -39.53
C PHE A 247 -2.25 3.49 -38.62
N SER A 248 -2.55 4.77 -38.77
CA SER A 248 -3.64 5.43 -38.05
C SER A 248 -4.87 5.38 -38.95
N GLU A 249 -5.89 4.64 -38.55
CA GLU A 249 -7.28 4.88 -38.98
C GLU A 249 -7.95 5.82 -37.96
#